data_AF-A0A6G0STQ1-F1
#
_entry.id   AF-A0A6G0STQ1-F1
#
_cell.length_a   1.000
_cell.length_b   1.000
_cell.length_c   1.000
_cell.angle_alpha   90.00
_cell.angle_beta   90.00
_cell.angle_gamma   90.00
#
_symmetry.space_group_name_H-M   'P 1'
#
loop_
_entity.id
_entity.type
_entity.pdbx_description
1 polymer ?
#
loop_
_entity_poly.entity_id
_entity_poly.type
_entity_poly.pdbx_seq_one_letter_code
_entity_poly.pdbx_strand_id
1 'polypeptide(L)'
;MEVYSWSDIIQFYNIDKKKVPRLAPKLKDQHIQLPPFSPMRVCLATQTFSHTVSSAMFTLISNNLMNSKALYTAKFMKIIDDLFDVFNSCSFDEPKIFRKPLTINSKHWICLNVSYEILTKLEIQNANKKNSHHVLVAGFQILIPSVKMLRLTQDCVKSLFSVVRAKGGNNVAPDSSKFYSAIRMCVTQQLLVPLTSGNCEIEACEFLTKCNDLLKNKQI
;
A
#
# COMPACT_ATOMS: atom_id res chain seq x y z
N MET A 1 -6.05 27.17 13.76
CA MET A 1 -6.01 26.50 12.45
C MET A 1 -5.11 25.30 12.57
N GLU A 2 -5.61 24.11 12.26
CA GLU A 2 -4.79 22.89 12.26
C GLU A 2 -3.90 22.90 11.01
N VAL A 3 -2.60 22.78 11.20
CA VAL A 3 -1.63 22.79 10.10
C VAL A 3 -0.85 21.48 10.15
N TYR A 4 -0.87 20.76 9.03
CA TYR A 4 -0.12 19.53 8.83
C TYR A 4 1.12 19.86 8.02
N SER A 5 2.32 19.71 8.59
CA SER A 5 3.55 20.16 7.94
C SER A 5 4.54 19.02 7.72
N TRP A 6 5.10 18.98 6.52
CA TRP A 6 6.23 18.09 6.21
C TRP A 6 7.46 18.39 7.07
N SER A 7 7.63 19.64 7.51
CA SER A 7 8.71 20.03 8.42
C SER A 7 8.68 19.25 9.73
N ASP A 8 7.49 18.91 10.23
CA ASP A 8 7.34 18.15 11.47
C ASP A 8 7.89 16.73 11.31
N ILE A 9 7.65 16.11 10.15
CA ILE A 9 8.16 14.77 9.84
C ILE A 9 9.69 14.80 9.71
N ILE A 10 10.25 15.83 9.08
CA ILE A 10 11.70 16.05 9.00
C ILE A 10 12.29 16.23 10.40
N GLN A 11 11.66 17.05 11.25
CA GLN A 11 12.09 17.28 12.62
C GLN A 11 12.08 15.98 13.42
N PHE A 12 10.98 15.23 13.36
CA PHE A 12 10.86 13.91 13.98
C PHE A 12 12.01 12.99 13.55
N TYR A 13 12.23 12.85 12.24
CA TYR A 13 13.29 12.00 11.70
C TYR A 13 14.67 12.41 12.21
N ASN A 14 14.97 13.71 12.26
CA ASN A 14 16.26 14.22 12.73
C ASN A 14 16.51 13.98 14.22
N ILE A 15 15.45 13.89 15.02
CA ILE A 15 15.54 13.52 16.44
C ILE A 15 15.71 12.00 16.57
N ASP A 16 14.84 11.22 15.90
CA ASP A 16 14.82 9.76 16.00
C ASP A 16 16.09 9.11 15.46
N LYS A 17 16.67 9.62 14.36
CA LYS A 17 17.89 9.05 13.75
C LYS A 17 19.11 9.08 14.67
N LYS A 18 19.12 9.95 15.68
CA LYS A 18 20.20 10.07 16.67
C LYS A 18 20.03 9.14 17.88
N LYS A 19 18.85 8.52 18.04
CA LYS A 19 18.52 7.67 19.19
C LYS A 19 18.90 6.22 18.92
N VAL A 20 19.31 5.53 19.99
CA VAL A 20 19.55 4.08 19.99
C VAL A 20 18.89 3.51 21.25
N PRO A 21 17.84 2.66 21.13
CA PRO A 21 17.17 2.26 19.90
C PRO A 21 16.33 3.39 19.26
N ARG A 22 16.09 3.27 17.96
CA ARG A 22 15.19 4.16 17.21
C ARG A 22 13.73 3.76 17.44
N LEU A 23 12.84 4.75 17.53
CA LEU A 23 11.40 4.55 17.63
C LEU A 23 10.78 4.15 16.28
N ALA A 24 11.29 4.72 15.18
CA ALA A 24 10.81 4.44 13.82
C ALA A 24 11.95 3.96 12.89
N PRO A 25 12.48 2.74 13.09
CA PRO A 25 13.67 2.25 12.38
C PRO A 25 13.49 2.10 10.86
N LYS A 26 12.24 1.91 10.39
CA LYS A 26 11.93 1.83 8.95
C LYS A 26 11.99 3.19 8.25
N LEU A 27 11.86 4.30 8.99
CA LEU A 27 12.01 5.64 8.42
C LEU A 27 13.50 5.92 8.20
N LYS A 28 13.87 6.16 6.94
CA LYS A 28 15.25 6.34 6.45
C LYS A 28 15.35 7.59 5.59
N ASP A 29 16.56 8.04 5.28
CA ASP A 29 16.80 9.25 4.46
C ASP A 29 16.02 9.25 3.14
N GLN A 30 15.90 8.11 2.46
CA GLN A 30 15.12 7.96 1.21
C GLN A 30 13.63 8.33 1.32
N HIS A 31 13.09 8.43 2.54
CA HIS A 31 11.71 8.86 2.80
C HIS A 31 11.58 10.38 2.92
N ILE A 32 12.68 11.04 3.31
CA ILE A 32 12.76 12.49 3.49
C ILE A 32 13.29 13.13 2.21
N GLN A 33 14.38 12.58 1.68
CA GLN A 33 14.99 12.93 0.40
C GLN A 33 14.61 11.86 -0.61
N LEU A 34 13.55 12.13 -1.34
CA LEU A 34 12.95 11.19 -2.28
C LEU A 34 13.90 10.94 -3.47
N PRO A 35 14.29 9.68 -3.76
CA PRO A 35 15.12 9.36 -4.91
C PRO A 35 14.35 9.52 -6.24
N PRO A 36 15.03 9.51 -7.40
CA PRO A 36 14.36 9.39 -8.70
C PRO A 36 13.39 8.21 -8.72
N PHE A 37 12.26 8.36 -9.41
CA PHE A 37 11.17 7.36 -9.52
C PHE A 37 10.48 6.97 -8.20
N SER A 38 10.77 7.67 -7.10
CA SER A 38 10.06 7.51 -5.83
C SER A 38 8.55 7.76 -5.86
N PRO A 39 7.95 8.59 -6.75
CA PRO A 39 6.50 8.77 -6.76
C PRO A 39 5.73 7.46 -7.04
N MET A 40 6.35 6.48 -7.68
CA MET A 40 5.76 5.17 -7.92
C MET A 40 5.97 4.17 -6.77
N ARG A 41 6.83 4.49 -5.81
CA ARG A 41 7.17 3.62 -4.68
C ARG A 41 6.21 3.86 -3.52
N VAL A 42 5.01 3.29 -3.62
CA VAL A 42 3.97 3.33 -2.57
C VAL A 42 4.53 2.93 -1.20
N CYS A 43 5.49 2.00 -1.16
CA CYS A 43 6.14 1.58 0.08
C CYS A 43 6.79 2.73 0.86
N LEU A 44 7.41 3.71 0.19
CA LEU A 44 7.99 4.89 0.84
C LEU A 44 6.90 5.71 1.52
N ALA A 45 5.81 6.00 0.80
CA ALA A 45 4.69 6.74 1.38
C ALA A 45 4.08 6.00 2.59
N THR A 46 3.77 4.71 2.45
CA THR A 46 3.18 3.92 3.54
C THR A 46 4.08 3.80 4.77
N GLN A 47 5.40 3.75 4.59
CA GLN A 47 6.35 3.72 5.72
C GLN A 47 6.45 5.07 6.41
N THR A 48 6.47 6.17 5.64
CA THR A 48 6.43 7.54 6.17
C THR A 48 5.18 7.78 6.99
N PHE A 49 4.00 7.49 6.44
CA PHE A 49 2.70 7.71 7.07
C PHE A 49 2.26 6.57 8.01
N SER A 50 3.20 5.75 8.51
CA SER A 50 2.84 4.55 9.28
C SER A 50 2.41 4.84 10.72
N HIS A 51 1.63 3.91 11.30
CA HIS A 51 1.28 3.93 12.74
C HIS A 51 2.51 4.09 13.65
N THR A 52 3.61 3.42 13.33
CA THR A 52 4.86 3.50 14.11
C THR A 52 5.42 4.91 14.14
N VAL A 53 5.46 5.60 13.00
CA VAL A 53 5.95 6.99 12.92
C VAL A 53 5.02 7.92 13.70
N SER A 54 3.70 7.79 13.50
CA SER A 54 2.71 8.58 14.25
C SER A 54 2.83 8.38 15.77
N SER A 55 2.91 7.13 16.23
CA SER A 55 3.07 6.79 17.65
C SER A 55 4.35 7.36 18.23
N ALA A 56 5.46 7.25 17.50
CA ALA A 56 6.74 7.80 17.92
C ALA A 56 6.69 9.34 18.02
N MET A 57 6.02 10.03 17.08
CA MET A 57 5.80 11.47 17.19
C MET A 57 4.98 11.81 18.45
N PHE A 58 3.89 11.09 18.73
CA PHE A 58 3.13 11.29 19.98
C PHE A 58 4.02 11.13 21.22
N THR A 59 4.84 10.08 21.27
CA THR A 59 5.76 9.85 22.40
C THR A 59 6.75 11.01 22.57
N LEU A 60 7.32 11.55 21.50
CA LEU A 60 8.25 12.69 21.61
C LEU A 60 7.53 13.96 22.06
N ILE A 61 6.31 14.21 21.57
CA ILE A 61 5.50 15.37 21.96
C ILE A 61 5.12 15.28 23.44
N SER A 62 4.64 14.12 23.90
CA SER A 62 4.28 13.90 25.31
C SER A 62 5.46 14.06 26.27
N ASN A 63 6.67 13.78 25.81
CA ASN A 63 7.90 13.98 26.57
C ASN A 63 8.51 15.38 26.38
N ASN A 64 7.80 16.32 25.74
CA ASN A 64 8.26 17.68 25.44
C ASN A 64 9.57 17.74 24.61
N LEU A 65 9.88 16.70 23.85
CA LEU A 65 11.06 16.61 22.97
C LEU A 65 10.78 17.12 21.54
N MET A 66 9.51 17.44 21.24
CA MET A 66 9.06 17.92 19.95
C MET A 66 7.96 18.97 20.16
N ASN A 67 7.82 19.91 19.22
CA ASN A 67 6.83 20.98 19.31
C ASN A 67 5.40 20.42 19.40
N SER A 68 4.59 20.96 20.31
CA SER A 68 3.18 20.58 20.48
C SER A 68 2.34 20.78 19.21
N LYS A 69 2.72 21.70 18.31
CA LYS A 69 2.07 21.88 17.01
C LYS A 69 2.15 20.63 16.11
N ALA A 70 3.21 19.83 16.24
CA ALA A 70 3.38 18.59 15.48
C ALA A 70 2.34 17.52 15.83
N LEU A 71 1.55 17.73 16.89
CA LEU A 71 0.45 16.86 17.29
C LEU A 71 -0.60 16.71 16.18
N TYR A 72 -0.89 17.79 15.46
CA TYR A 72 -1.84 17.75 14.35
C TYR A 72 -1.32 16.86 13.22
N THR A 73 -0.05 17.01 12.85
CA THR A 73 0.62 16.15 11.86
C THR A 73 0.61 14.68 12.29
N ALA A 74 0.96 14.37 13.55
CA ALA A 74 0.93 13.00 14.06
C ALA A 74 -0.47 12.37 14.01
N LYS A 75 -1.52 13.12 14.39
CA LYS A 75 -2.93 12.69 14.29
C LYS A 75 -3.34 12.42 12.85
N PHE A 76 -3.01 13.33 11.93
CA PHE A 76 -3.31 13.16 10.52
C PHE A 76 -2.64 11.91 9.94
N MET A 77 -1.36 11.67 10.26
CA MET A 77 -0.65 10.47 9.82
C MET A 77 -1.34 9.18 10.29
N LYS A 78 -1.84 9.15 11.53
CA LYS A 78 -2.60 8.01 12.03
C LYS A 78 -3.87 7.76 11.21
N ILE A 79 -4.61 8.82 10.89
CA ILE A 79 -5.83 8.73 10.10
C ILE A 79 -5.53 8.19 8.69
N ILE A 80 -4.43 8.63 8.08
CA ILE A 80 -3.99 8.12 6.78
C ILE A 80 -3.53 6.65 6.86
N ASP A 81 -2.80 6.23 7.90
CA ASP A 81 -2.42 4.81 8.11
C ASP A 81 -3.67 3.93 8.24
N ASP A 82 -4.59 4.33 9.11
CA ASP A 82 -5.82 3.60 9.37
C ASP A 82 -6.66 3.49 8.09
N LEU A 83 -6.84 4.61 7.36
CA LEU A 83 -7.55 4.65 6.10
C LEU A 83 -6.89 3.76 5.03
N PHE A 84 -5.57 3.79 4.93
CA PHE A 84 -4.83 2.94 4.00
C PHE A 84 -5.01 1.46 4.34
N ASP A 85 -4.98 1.11 5.63
CA ASP A 85 -5.23 -0.24 6.10
C ASP A 85 -6.65 -0.72 5.79
N VAL A 86 -7.68 0.15 5.92
CA VAL A 86 -9.06 -0.12 5.49
C VAL A 86 -9.12 -0.50 4.00
N PHE A 87 -8.46 0.29 3.15
CA PHE A 87 -8.45 0.07 1.70
C PHE A 87 -7.63 -1.14 1.27
N ASN A 88 -6.67 -1.57 2.09
CA ASN A 88 -5.83 -2.74 1.82
C ASN A 88 -6.36 -4.01 2.52
N SER A 89 -7.61 -4.02 2.95
CA SER A 89 -8.21 -5.16 3.67
C SER A 89 -8.39 -6.40 2.80
N CYS A 90 -7.84 -7.53 3.26
CA CYS A 90 -7.76 -8.77 2.47
C CYS A 90 -8.01 -10.08 3.22
N SER A 91 -7.65 -10.13 4.50
CA SER A 91 -7.59 -11.37 5.28
C SER A 91 -8.41 -11.27 6.55
N PHE A 92 -9.12 -12.34 6.89
CA PHE A 92 -9.86 -12.45 8.15
C PHE A 92 -8.91 -12.67 9.35
N ASP A 93 -7.80 -13.38 9.13
CA ASP A 93 -6.78 -13.72 10.14
C ASP A 93 -5.72 -12.62 10.32
N GLU A 94 -6.16 -11.37 10.32
CA GLU A 94 -5.28 -10.21 10.40
C GLU A 94 -5.31 -9.60 11.81
N PRO A 95 -4.14 -9.36 12.44
CA PRO A 95 -4.09 -8.77 13.79
C PRO A 95 -4.60 -7.33 13.80
N LYS A 96 -4.40 -6.57 12.71
CA LYS A 96 -4.89 -5.20 12.59
C LYS A 96 -6.38 -5.18 12.25
N ILE A 97 -7.18 -4.54 13.10
CA ILE A 97 -8.64 -4.42 12.93
C ILE A 97 -8.98 -3.85 11.55
N PHE A 98 -8.33 -2.75 11.13
CA PHE A 98 -8.65 -2.06 9.88
C PHE A 98 -8.22 -2.80 8.62
N ARG A 99 -7.36 -3.82 8.72
CA ARG A 99 -6.99 -4.66 7.57
C ARG A 99 -7.89 -5.90 7.42
N LYS A 100 -8.84 -6.09 8.34
CA LYS A 100 -9.89 -7.11 8.18
C LYS A 100 -10.92 -6.65 7.15
N PRO A 101 -11.65 -7.58 6.49
CA PRO A 101 -12.70 -7.20 5.57
C PRO A 101 -13.78 -6.33 6.22
N LEU A 102 -14.32 -5.37 5.48
CA LEU A 102 -15.43 -4.54 5.95
C LEU A 102 -16.68 -5.38 6.18
N THR A 103 -17.28 -5.22 7.37
CA THR A 103 -18.61 -5.74 7.69
C THR A 103 -19.55 -4.60 8.08
N ILE A 104 -20.86 -4.85 8.05
CA ILE A 104 -21.88 -3.81 8.25
C ILE A 104 -21.74 -3.07 9.60
N ASN A 105 -21.35 -3.80 10.66
CA ASN A 105 -21.21 -3.24 12.01
C ASN A 105 -19.74 -2.98 12.41
N SER A 106 -18.83 -2.92 11.44
CA SER A 106 -17.40 -2.78 11.73
C SER A 106 -16.98 -1.34 12.01
N LYS A 107 -15.89 -1.18 12.76
CA LYS A 107 -15.27 0.12 13.05
C LYS A 107 -14.74 0.85 11.81
N HIS A 108 -14.62 0.16 10.67
CA HIS A 108 -14.17 0.75 9.41
C HIS A 108 -15.03 1.94 8.98
N TRP A 109 -16.35 1.88 9.19
CA TRP A 109 -17.27 2.97 8.81
C TRP A 109 -16.98 4.26 9.57
N ILE A 110 -16.60 4.16 10.84
CA ILE A 110 -16.21 5.32 11.65
C ILE A 110 -14.91 5.92 11.08
N CYS A 111 -13.91 5.09 10.77
CA CYS A 111 -12.65 5.53 10.17
C CYS A 111 -12.88 6.22 8.82
N LEU A 112 -13.74 5.64 7.97
CA LEU A 112 -14.11 6.20 6.66
C LEU A 112 -14.80 7.56 6.79
N ASN A 113 -15.76 7.69 7.70
CA ASN A 113 -16.49 8.96 7.91
C ASN A 113 -15.56 10.07 8.43
N VAL A 114 -14.73 9.76 9.43
CA VAL A 114 -13.76 10.73 9.97
C VAL A 114 -12.77 11.15 8.88
N SER A 115 -12.27 10.19 8.09
CA SER A 115 -11.37 10.46 6.99
C SER A 115 -12.04 11.31 5.91
N TYR A 116 -13.31 11.05 5.59
CA TYR A 116 -14.09 11.84 4.64
C TYR A 116 -14.18 13.31 5.04
N GLU A 117 -14.57 13.58 6.29
CA GLU A 117 -14.73 14.93 6.80
C GLU A 117 -13.42 15.73 6.76
N ILE A 118 -12.30 15.07 7.06
CA ILE A 118 -10.98 15.73 7.04
C ILE A 118 -10.53 15.96 5.61
N LEU A 119 -10.60 14.95 4.74
CA LEU A 119 -10.09 15.04 3.37
C LEU A 119 -10.90 16.01 2.51
N THR A 120 -12.21 16.18 2.77
CA THR A 120 -13.04 17.15 2.07
C THR A 120 -12.73 18.60 2.45
N LYS A 121 -12.32 18.84 3.69
CA LYS A 121 -11.95 20.16 4.21
C LYS A 121 -10.46 20.49 4.06
N LEU A 122 -9.65 19.55 3.56
CA LEU A 122 -8.20 19.70 3.47
C LEU A 122 -7.83 20.63 2.30
N GLU A 123 -7.12 21.70 2.64
CA GLU A 123 -6.63 22.68 1.68
C GLU A 123 -5.10 22.68 1.64
N ILE A 124 -4.53 22.68 0.42
CA ILE A 124 -3.08 22.72 0.21
C ILE A 124 -2.67 24.18 0.05
N GLN A 125 -1.94 24.72 1.03
CA GLN A 125 -1.56 26.14 1.06
C GLN A 125 -0.55 26.56 -0.01
N ASN A 126 0.22 25.62 -0.58
CA ASN A 126 1.31 25.89 -1.53
C ASN A 126 1.01 25.50 -3.00
N ALA A 127 -0.20 25.06 -3.30
CA ALA A 127 -0.57 24.72 -4.67
C ALA A 127 -1.18 25.94 -5.38
N ASN A 128 -0.61 26.34 -6.52
CA ASN A 128 -1.33 27.14 -7.50
C ASN A 128 -2.66 26.43 -7.78
N LYS A 129 -3.79 27.04 -7.38
CA LYS A 129 -5.18 26.50 -7.38
C LYS A 129 -5.53 25.61 -8.59
N LYS A 130 -5.06 24.37 -8.60
CA LYS A 130 -5.43 23.34 -9.58
C LYS A 130 -5.85 22.10 -8.81
N ASN A 131 -7.16 21.97 -8.74
CA ASN A 131 -7.95 20.78 -8.47
C ASN A 131 -7.57 20.05 -7.16
N SER A 132 -8.24 20.46 -6.09
CA SER A 132 -8.44 19.62 -4.92
C SER A 132 -9.09 18.31 -5.37
N HIS A 133 -8.37 17.20 -5.20
CA HIS A 133 -8.81 15.87 -5.61
C HIS A 133 -9.89 15.37 -4.64
N HIS A 134 -11.09 15.95 -4.69
CA HIS A 134 -12.25 15.57 -3.87
C HIS A 134 -12.88 14.22 -4.30
N VAL A 135 -12.31 13.52 -5.29
CA VAL A 135 -12.97 12.41 -5.98
C VAL A 135 -12.91 11.08 -5.20
N LEU A 136 -11.94 10.90 -4.31
CA LEU A 136 -11.68 9.57 -3.76
C LEU A 136 -12.76 9.11 -2.78
N VAL A 137 -13.34 9.98 -1.94
CA VAL A 137 -14.15 9.48 -0.83
C VAL A 137 -15.66 9.37 -1.14
N ALA A 138 -16.18 10.22 -2.04
CA ALA A 138 -17.61 10.22 -2.38
C ALA A 138 -18.09 8.91 -3.04
N GLY A 139 -17.22 8.19 -3.74
CA GLY A 139 -17.59 6.94 -4.42
C GLY A 139 -17.82 5.74 -3.49
N PHE A 140 -17.39 5.79 -2.22
CA PHE A 140 -17.32 4.60 -1.36
C PHE A 140 -18.52 4.39 -0.43
N GLN A 141 -19.39 5.39 -0.24
CA GLN A 141 -20.65 5.20 0.52
C GLN A 141 -21.64 4.25 -0.18
N ILE A 142 -21.42 3.95 -1.46
CA ILE A 142 -22.28 3.08 -2.28
C ILE A 142 -21.82 1.60 -2.20
N LEU A 143 -20.72 1.30 -1.48
CA LEU A 143 -20.11 -0.02 -1.53
C LEU A 143 -20.81 -1.04 -0.60
N ILE A 144 -21.19 -2.18 -1.18
CA ILE A 144 -21.86 -3.31 -0.54
C ILE A 144 -21.05 -3.81 0.68
N PRO A 145 -21.68 -4.06 1.84
CA PRO A 145 -21.00 -4.64 3.00
C PRO A 145 -20.48 -6.03 2.61
N SER A 146 -19.19 -6.31 2.84
CA SER A 146 -18.44 -7.57 2.57
C SER A 146 -17.52 -7.62 1.34
N VAL A 147 -17.08 -6.49 0.78
CA VAL A 147 -16.06 -6.47 -0.28
C VAL A 147 -14.65 -6.36 0.33
N LYS A 148 -13.71 -7.17 -0.17
CA LYS A 148 -12.27 -6.99 0.07
C LYS A 148 -11.79 -5.75 -0.69
N MET A 149 -11.48 -4.67 0.00
CA MET A 149 -11.20 -3.37 -0.63
C MET A 149 -10.01 -3.41 -1.59
N LEU A 150 -9.02 -4.27 -1.35
CA LEU A 150 -7.87 -4.42 -2.25
C LEU A 150 -8.29 -4.80 -3.68
N ARG A 151 -9.39 -5.54 -3.84
CA ARG A 151 -9.91 -5.95 -5.16
C ARG A 151 -10.44 -4.78 -5.99
N LEU A 152 -10.66 -3.62 -5.38
CA LEU A 152 -11.09 -2.40 -6.04
C LEU A 152 -9.93 -1.52 -6.49
N THR A 153 -8.69 -1.90 -6.15
CA THR A 153 -7.49 -1.19 -6.58
C THR A 153 -6.97 -1.73 -7.92
N GLN A 154 -6.19 -0.92 -8.63
CA GLN A 154 -5.54 -1.33 -9.88
C GLN A 154 -4.35 -2.31 -9.66
N ASP A 155 -4.06 -2.72 -8.42
CA ASP A 155 -2.85 -3.49 -8.10
C ASP A 155 -2.83 -4.88 -8.75
N CYS A 156 -3.99 -5.52 -8.90
CA CYS A 156 -4.10 -6.78 -9.64
C CYS A 156 -3.61 -6.64 -11.09
N VAL A 157 -3.97 -5.55 -11.77
CA VAL A 157 -3.56 -5.29 -13.17
C VAL A 157 -2.08 -4.94 -13.23
N LYS A 158 -1.56 -4.14 -12.29
CA LYS A 158 -0.11 -3.83 -12.21
C LYS A 158 0.73 -5.06 -11.95
N SER A 159 0.23 -5.99 -11.13
CA SER A 159 0.85 -7.28 -10.88
C SER A 159 0.89 -8.12 -12.16
N LEU A 160 -0.22 -8.19 -12.91
CA LEU A 160 -0.26 -8.86 -14.22
C LEU A 160 0.79 -8.30 -15.19
N PHE A 161 0.89 -6.98 -15.33
CA PHE A 161 1.92 -6.36 -16.19
C PHE A 161 3.35 -6.68 -15.74
N SER A 162 3.57 -6.91 -14.44
CA SER A 162 4.88 -7.31 -13.94
C SER A 162 5.20 -8.76 -14.30
N VAL A 163 4.22 -9.66 -14.22
CA VAL A 163 4.36 -11.06 -14.68
C VAL A 163 4.62 -11.12 -16.18
N VAL A 164 3.90 -10.34 -16.98
CA VAL A 164 4.09 -10.28 -18.44
C VAL A 164 5.50 -9.80 -18.80
N ARG A 165 5.99 -8.75 -18.15
CA ARG A 165 7.36 -8.25 -18.35
C ARG A 165 8.43 -9.26 -17.91
N ALA A 166 8.24 -9.94 -16.78
CA ALA A 166 9.18 -10.93 -16.27
C ALA A 166 9.37 -12.11 -17.25
N LYS A 167 8.32 -12.53 -17.95
CA LYS A 167 8.38 -13.59 -18.97
C LYS A 167 9.16 -13.20 -20.22
N GLY A 168 9.36 -11.91 -20.48
CA GLY A 168 10.19 -11.41 -21.58
C GLY A 168 11.69 -11.45 -21.28
N GLY A 169 12.11 -11.93 -20.11
CA GLY A 169 13.52 -11.89 -19.68
C GLY A 169 14.02 -10.45 -19.61
N ASN A 170 15.06 -10.15 -20.40
CA ASN A 170 15.64 -8.79 -20.47
C ASN A 170 14.78 -7.79 -21.27
N ASN A 171 13.68 -8.23 -21.89
CA ASN A 171 12.77 -7.34 -22.62
C ASN A 171 11.77 -6.65 -21.67
N VAL A 172 12.24 -5.63 -20.96
CA VAL A 172 11.47 -4.89 -19.94
C VAL A 172 10.31 -4.06 -20.54
N ALA A 173 10.38 -3.75 -21.83
CA ALA A 173 9.38 -2.96 -22.56
C ALA A 173 8.95 -3.70 -23.85
N PRO A 174 8.10 -4.74 -23.74
CA PRO A 174 7.64 -5.46 -24.92
C PRO A 174 6.75 -4.59 -25.81
N ASP A 175 6.90 -4.75 -27.13
CA ASP A 175 5.94 -4.24 -28.10
C ASP A 175 4.58 -4.96 -27.96
N SER A 176 3.57 -4.44 -28.65
CA SER A 176 2.19 -4.96 -28.59
C SER A 176 2.08 -6.45 -28.96
N SER A 177 2.85 -6.92 -29.95
CA SER A 177 2.84 -8.31 -30.39
C SER A 177 3.44 -9.25 -29.36
N LYS A 178 4.58 -8.87 -28.77
CA LYS A 178 5.23 -9.61 -27.68
C LYS A 178 4.37 -9.62 -26.42
N PHE A 179 3.72 -8.50 -26.11
CA PHE A 179 2.80 -8.41 -25.00
C PHE A 179 1.59 -9.33 -25.18
N TYR A 180 0.96 -9.31 -26.36
CA TYR A 180 -0.15 -10.22 -26.71
C TYR A 180 0.26 -11.69 -26.58
N SER A 181 1.42 -12.06 -27.13
CA SER A 181 1.94 -13.43 -27.07
C SER A 181 2.20 -13.88 -25.63
N ALA A 182 2.77 -13.01 -24.79
CA ALA A 182 3.02 -13.29 -23.39
C ALA A 182 1.74 -13.45 -22.57
N ILE A 183 0.72 -12.61 -22.81
CA ILE A 183 -0.61 -12.77 -22.17
C ILE A 183 -1.24 -14.10 -22.58
N ARG A 184 -1.25 -14.42 -23.89
CA ARG A 184 -1.80 -15.68 -24.38
C ARG A 184 -1.14 -16.86 -23.67
N MET A 185 0.19 -16.85 -23.54
CA MET A 185 0.93 -17.86 -22.81
C MET A 185 0.55 -17.93 -21.32
N CYS A 186 0.36 -16.79 -20.64
CA CYS A 186 -0.12 -16.76 -19.26
C CYS A 186 -1.50 -17.41 -19.11
N VAL A 187 -2.44 -17.10 -20.00
CA VAL A 187 -3.81 -17.64 -19.96
C VAL A 187 -3.79 -19.14 -20.24
N THR A 188 -3.10 -19.57 -21.30
CA THR A 188 -3.00 -20.99 -21.65
C THR A 188 -2.38 -21.82 -20.52
N GLN A 189 -1.32 -21.33 -19.88
CA GLN A 189 -0.71 -22.03 -18.73
C GLN A 189 -1.65 -22.15 -17.52
N GLN A 190 -2.55 -21.19 -17.30
CA GLN A 190 -3.51 -21.25 -16.21
C GLN A 190 -4.70 -22.18 -16.50
N LEU A 191 -5.08 -22.30 -17.78
CA LEU A 191 -6.20 -23.14 -18.21
C LEU A 191 -5.81 -24.60 -18.45
N LEU A 192 -4.54 -24.86 -18.76
CA LEU A 192 -4.01 -26.21 -18.90
C LEU A 192 -3.77 -26.82 -17.51
N VAL A 193 -4.81 -27.40 -16.93
CA VAL A 193 -4.69 -28.31 -15.78
C VAL A 193 -4.40 -29.71 -16.31
N PRO A 194 -3.32 -30.38 -15.89
CA PRO A 194 -3.10 -31.77 -16.27
C PRO A 194 -4.23 -32.65 -15.71
N LEU A 195 -4.73 -33.59 -16.52
CA LEU A 195 -5.71 -34.59 -16.10
C LEU A 195 -5.14 -35.43 -14.96
N THR A 196 -5.88 -35.59 -13.86
CA THR A 196 -5.50 -36.43 -12.71
C THR A 196 -5.41 -37.92 -13.05
N SER A 197 -5.98 -38.35 -14.19
CA SER A 197 -6.02 -39.73 -14.67
C SER A 197 -5.32 -39.94 -16.02
N GLY A 198 -4.42 -39.02 -16.42
CA GLY A 198 -3.68 -39.16 -17.67
C GLY A 198 -2.63 -40.27 -17.57
N ASN A 199 -2.67 -41.24 -18.51
CA ASN A 199 -1.69 -42.33 -18.62
C ASN A 199 -0.29 -41.89 -19.13
N CYS A 200 -0.05 -40.58 -19.27
CA CYS A 200 1.27 -40.07 -19.65
C CYS A 200 2.09 -39.92 -18.38
N GLU A 201 3.23 -40.61 -18.29
CA GLU A 201 4.18 -40.43 -17.22
C GLU A 201 4.57 -38.95 -17.09
N ILE A 202 4.87 -38.52 -15.87
CA ILE A 202 5.29 -37.15 -15.55
C ILE A 202 6.71 -36.97 -16.09
N GLU A 203 6.83 -36.79 -17.40
CA GLU A 203 8.09 -36.75 -18.12
C GLU A 203 8.61 -35.30 -18.10
N ALA A 204 9.62 -35.05 -17.26
CA ALA A 204 10.62 -33.96 -17.24
C ALA A 204 10.17 -32.47 -17.35
N CYS A 205 8.91 -32.18 -17.66
CA CYS A 205 8.36 -30.82 -17.75
C CYS A 205 8.06 -30.19 -16.39
N GLU A 206 8.34 -30.89 -15.29
CA GLU A 206 8.27 -30.35 -13.93
C GLU A 206 9.22 -29.16 -13.72
N PHE A 207 10.18 -28.97 -14.62
CA PHE A 207 11.10 -27.83 -14.63
C PHE A 207 10.47 -26.50 -15.09
N LEU A 208 9.33 -26.52 -15.79
CA LEU A 208 8.62 -25.31 -16.18
C LEU A 208 7.69 -24.87 -15.04
N THR A 209 8.35 -24.30 -14.04
CA THR A 209 7.86 -23.59 -12.85
C THR A 209 6.34 -23.45 -12.79
N LYS A 210 5.66 -24.37 -12.10
CA LYS A 210 4.26 -24.18 -11.71
C LYS A 210 4.20 -22.98 -10.76
N CYS A 211 3.15 -22.16 -10.82
CA CYS A 211 2.95 -21.04 -9.88
C CYS A 211 3.01 -21.46 -8.40
N ASN A 212 2.71 -22.73 -8.10
CA ASN A 212 2.83 -23.30 -6.75
C ASN A 212 4.28 -23.30 -6.23
N ASP A 213 5.29 -23.42 -7.10
CA ASP A 213 6.70 -23.45 -6.69
C ASP A 213 7.25 -22.04 -6.42
N LEU A 214 6.67 -21.02 -7.06
CA LEU A 214 6.94 -19.61 -6.74
C LEU A 214 6.30 -19.17 -5.40
N LEU A 215 5.22 -19.83 -4.98
CA LEU A 215 4.54 -19.55 -3.72
C LEU A 215 5.22 -20.22 -2.50
N LYS A 216 5.94 -21.33 -2.71
CA LYS A 216 6.71 -22.00 -1.65
C LYS A 216 7.96 -21.22 -1.22
N ASN A 217 8.57 -20.44 -2.12
CA ASN A 217 9.77 -19.63 -1.82
C ASN A 217 9.50 -18.29 -1.09
N LYS A 218 8.32 -18.14 -0.45
CA LYS A 218 7.97 -16.97 0.38
C LYS A 218 7.87 -17.28 1.89
N GLN A 219 8.31 -18.46 2.32
CA GLN A 219 8.63 -18.72 3.72
C GLN A 219 10.16 -18.81 3.85
N ILE A 220 10.78 -17.65 4.12
CA ILE A 220 11.90 -17.37 5.04
C ILE A 220 11.95 -15.85 5.19
#